data_AF-A0A2E9R6W6-F1
#
_entry.id   AF-A0A2E9R6W6-F1
#
_cell.length_a   1.000
_cell.length_b   1.000
_cell.length_c   1.000
_cell.angle_alpha   90.00
_cell.angle_beta   90.00
_cell.angle_gamma   90.00
#
_symmetry.space_group_name_H-M   'P 1'
#
loop_
_entity.id
_entity.type
_entity.pdbx_description
1 polymer ?
#
loop_
_entity_poly.entity_id
_entity_poly.type
_entity_poly.pdbx_seq_one_letter_code
_entity_poly.pdbx_strand_id
1 'polypeptide(L)'
;MSKPYRIRIQDVVTVQDFSTFHVDPVPLMPPAEFAEILEQVLLEAGWEKDEEGRVTMQIDERMTYRFEPETMQIVTEVQAAENVDQTLEGWAPDALEERGKELLERREQFLAEQTTSHLEESNQERRDACEGWVVEATGRAIKAAAERLGDVQDIHEERGEDGKYRLTITIEERQ
;
A
#
# COMPACT_ATOMS: atom_id res chain seq x y z
N MET A 1 36.35 -35.03 31.37
CA MET A 1 34.97 -34.72 30.97
C MET A 1 35.02 -33.47 30.12
N SER A 2 34.55 -33.49 28.87
CA SER A 2 34.39 -32.25 28.09
C SER A 2 33.24 -31.43 28.67
N LYS A 3 33.24 -30.12 28.42
CA LYS A 3 32.11 -29.24 28.75
C LYS A 3 31.26 -29.05 27.50
N PRO A 4 29.93 -28.91 27.62
CA PRO A 4 29.09 -28.57 26.47
C PRO A 4 29.49 -27.20 25.92
N TYR A 5 29.44 -27.08 24.59
CA TYR A 5 29.49 -25.80 23.90
C TYR A 5 28.18 -25.05 24.12
N ARG A 6 28.29 -23.72 24.17
CA ARG A 6 27.17 -22.80 24.27
C ARG A 6 27.34 -21.72 23.23
N ILE A 7 26.32 -21.52 22.40
CA ILE A 7 26.24 -20.39 21.46
C ILE A 7 25.06 -19.52 21.86
N ARG A 8 25.22 -18.20 21.73
CA ARG A 8 24.12 -17.23 21.90
C ARG A 8 23.84 -16.61 20.55
N ILE A 9 22.59 -16.69 20.13
CA ILE A 9 22.06 -16.09 18.92
C ILE A 9 21.36 -14.83 19.37
N GLN A 10 21.80 -13.69 18.84
CA GLN A 10 21.17 -12.39 19.02
C GLN A 10 21.05 -11.78 17.63
N ASP A 11 19.85 -11.85 17.07
CA ASP A 11 19.59 -11.40 15.71
C ASP A 11 18.22 -10.74 15.59
N VAL A 12 18.02 -9.99 14.50
CA VAL A 12 16.72 -9.39 14.16
C VAL A 12 16.29 -9.97 12.83
N VAL A 13 15.18 -10.69 12.83
CA VAL A 13 14.57 -11.21 11.61
C VAL A 13 13.55 -10.21 11.12
N THR A 14 13.69 -9.74 9.89
CA THR A 14 12.79 -8.78 9.25
C THR A 14 12.21 -9.38 7.98
N VAL A 15 10.90 -9.29 7.81
CA VAL A 15 10.20 -9.72 6.59
C VAL A 15 9.33 -8.58 6.07
N GLN A 16 9.25 -8.48 4.74
CA GLN A 16 8.42 -7.53 4.03
C GLN A 16 7.60 -8.26 2.96
N ASP A 17 6.36 -7.82 2.78
CA ASP A 17 5.49 -8.24 1.68
C ASP A 17 4.80 -7.01 1.07
N PHE A 18 4.37 -7.10 -0.18
CA PHE A 18 3.79 -5.98 -0.90
C PHE A 18 2.63 -6.40 -1.79
N SER A 19 1.71 -5.46 -2.00
CA SER A 19 0.71 -5.57 -3.06
C SER A 19 0.55 -4.25 -3.78
N THR A 20 0.16 -4.31 -5.05
CA THR A 20 0.07 -3.15 -5.92
C THR A 20 -1.33 -3.05 -6.48
N PHE A 21 -1.98 -1.91 -6.26
CA PHE A 21 -3.22 -1.53 -6.91
C PHE A 21 -2.89 -0.60 -8.08
N HIS A 22 -3.30 -0.98 -9.29
CA HIS A 22 -3.08 -0.18 -10.48
C HIS A 22 -4.26 0.76 -10.70
N VAL A 23 -3.97 2.02 -10.99
CA VAL A 23 -4.97 3.04 -11.28
C VAL A 23 -4.95 3.34 -12.76
N ASP A 24 -6.07 3.10 -13.43
CA ASP A 24 -6.24 3.48 -14.82
C ASP A 24 -6.70 4.95 -14.91
N PRO A 25 -5.88 5.85 -15.48
CA PRO A 25 -6.27 7.24 -15.63
C PRO A 25 -7.43 7.40 -16.62
N VAL A 26 -8.24 8.42 -16.40
CA VAL A 26 -9.39 8.73 -17.28
C VAL A 26 -8.88 9.15 -18.67
N PRO A 27 -9.45 8.63 -19.78
CA PRO A 27 -8.97 8.92 -21.14
C PRO A 27 -9.22 10.36 -21.62
N LEU A 28 -9.76 11.23 -20.76
CA LEU A 28 -10.10 12.62 -21.06
C LEU A 28 -8.98 13.60 -20.68
N MET A 29 -7.90 13.12 -20.05
CA MET A 29 -6.76 13.95 -19.67
C MET A 29 -5.44 13.16 -19.68
N PRO A 30 -4.28 13.85 -19.74
CA PRO A 30 -2.98 13.22 -19.58
C PRO A 30 -2.84 12.53 -18.20
N PRO A 31 -2.14 11.39 -18.11
CA PRO A 31 -1.91 10.70 -16.84
C PRO A 31 -1.27 11.59 -15.75
N ALA A 32 -0.37 12.50 -16.13
CA ALA A 32 0.26 13.42 -15.18
C ALA A 32 -0.76 14.38 -14.52
N GLU A 33 -1.68 14.96 -15.29
CA GLU A 33 -2.75 15.81 -14.73
C GLU A 33 -3.67 14.99 -13.80
N PHE A 34 -3.96 13.75 -14.17
CA PHE A 34 -4.77 12.86 -13.34
C PHE A 34 -4.03 12.47 -12.04
N ALA A 35 -2.72 12.23 -12.12
CA ALA A 35 -1.90 11.93 -10.95
C ALA A 35 -1.89 13.08 -9.95
N GLU A 36 -1.82 14.34 -10.41
CA GLU A 36 -1.92 15.52 -9.55
C GLU A 36 -3.28 15.60 -8.85
N ILE A 37 -4.37 15.29 -9.55
CA ILE A 37 -5.72 15.26 -8.97
C ILE A 37 -5.83 14.14 -7.94
N LEU A 38 -5.33 12.95 -8.26
CA LEU A 38 -5.35 11.81 -7.34
C LEU A 38 -4.51 12.12 -6.10
N GLU A 39 -3.32 12.70 -6.25
CA GLU A 39 -2.49 13.15 -5.15
C GLU A 39 -3.25 14.13 -4.23
N GLN A 40 -3.96 15.10 -4.78
CA GLN A 40 -4.80 16.01 -3.98
C GLN A 40 -5.89 15.25 -3.20
N VAL A 41 -6.57 14.30 -3.86
CA VAL A 41 -7.59 13.46 -3.21
C VAL A 41 -6.99 12.63 -2.07
N LEU A 42 -5.79 12.07 -2.27
CA LEU A 42 -5.09 11.30 -1.24
C LEU A 42 -4.71 12.18 -0.05
N LEU A 43 -4.15 13.37 -0.30
CA LEU A 43 -3.82 14.33 0.76
C LEU A 43 -5.06 14.76 1.56
N GLU A 44 -6.20 14.99 0.89
CA GLU A 44 -7.47 15.28 1.55
C GLU A 44 -8.03 14.09 2.34
N ALA A 45 -7.69 12.85 1.93
CA ALA A 45 -8.03 11.63 2.64
C ALA A 45 -7.12 11.35 3.86
N GLY A 46 -6.18 12.24 4.17
CA GLY A 46 -5.28 12.13 5.32
C GLY A 46 -3.92 11.51 5.02
N TRP A 47 -3.57 11.37 3.74
CA TRP A 47 -2.20 11.02 3.35
C TRP A 47 -1.27 12.21 3.54
N GLU A 48 0.01 11.92 3.72
CA GLU A 48 1.04 12.93 3.94
C GLU A 48 2.18 12.77 2.94
N LYS A 49 2.95 13.85 2.73
CA LYS A 49 4.20 13.78 1.97
C LYS A 49 5.34 13.44 2.91
N ASP A 50 6.09 12.39 2.59
CA ASP A 50 7.32 12.06 3.31
C ASP A 50 8.45 13.05 2.99
N GLU A 51 9.61 12.87 3.63
CA GLU A 51 10.79 13.72 3.42
C GLU A 51 11.32 13.68 1.97
N GLU A 52 10.99 12.63 1.23
CA GLU A 52 11.34 12.44 -0.18
C GLU A 52 10.26 13.01 -1.12
N GLY A 53 9.18 13.58 -0.58
CA GLY A 53 8.06 14.17 -1.32
C GLY A 53 7.05 13.14 -1.83
N ARG A 54 7.13 11.87 -1.41
CA ARG A 54 6.21 10.81 -1.80
C ARG A 54 4.95 10.85 -0.95
N VAL A 55 3.80 10.60 -1.57
CA VAL A 55 2.52 10.59 -0.88
C VAL A 55 2.34 9.22 -0.22
N THR A 56 2.29 9.21 1.10
CA THR A 56 2.21 7.99 1.91
C THR A 56 1.12 8.10 2.98
N MET A 57 0.63 6.96 3.43
CA MET A 57 -0.28 6.89 4.57
C MET A 57 0.06 5.67 5.41
N GLN A 58 0.33 5.89 6.69
CA GLN A 58 0.54 4.80 7.64
C GLN A 58 -0.80 4.37 8.23
N ILE A 59 -1.17 3.11 8.01
CA ILE A 59 -2.42 2.54 8.54
C ILE A 59 -2.21 2.04 9.97
N ASP A 60 -1.10 1.34 10.19
CA ASP A 60 -0.69 0.85 11.50
C ASP A 60 0.84 0.71 11.60
N GLU A 61 1.33 0.07 12.66
CA GLU A 61 2.78 -0.12 12.88
C GLU A 61 3.46 -0.99 11.81
N ARG A 62 2.70 -1.74 11.01
CA ARG A 62 3.21 -2.71 10.05
C ARG A 62 2.86 -2.36 8.61
N MET A 63 1.81 -1.58 8.37
CA MET A 63 1.27 -1.33 7.04
C MET A 63 1.35 0.15 6.62
N THR A 64 1.93 0.36 5.45
CA THR A 64 2.07 1.67 4.82
C THR A 64 1.57 1.63 3.39
N TYR A 65 0.79 2.63 2.99
CA TYR A 65 0.48 2.87 1.59
C TYR A 65 1.41 3.93 1.01
N ARG A 66 1.76 3.77 -0.26
CA ARG A 66 2.56 4.70 -1.03
C ARG A 66 1.98 4.85 -2.42
N PHE A 67 1.81 6.09 -2.87
CA PHE A 67 1.37 6.39 -4.22
C PHE A 67 2.57 6.73 -5.12
N GLU A 68 2.65 6.04 -6.25
CA GLU A 68 3.67 6.18 -7.27
C GLU A 68 3.05 6.87 -8.50
N PRO A 69 3.21 8.20 -8.66
CA PRO A 69 2.55 8.95 -9.74
C PRO A 69 3.07 8.58 -11.14
N GLU A 70 4.32 8.13 -11.24
CA GLU A 70 4.94 7.76 -12.53
C GLU A 70 4.33 6.49 -13.12
N THR A 71 4.02 5.51 -12.27
CA THR A 71 3.45 4.22 -12.68
C THR A 71 1.94 4.13 -12.45
N MET A 72 1.33 5.16 -11.86
CA MET A 72 -0.07 5.18 -11.46
C MET A 72 -0.43 4.00 -10.56
N GLN A 73 0.37 3.77 -9.53
CA GLN A 73 0.21 2.64 -8.62
C GLN A 73 0.07 3.10 -7.17
N ILE A 74 -0.80 2.44 -6.43
CA ILE A 74 -0.81 2.48 -4.97
C ILE A 74 -0.19 1.18 -4.48
N VAL A 75 0.99 1.28 -3.85
CA VAL A 75 1.70 0.17 -3.26
C VAL A 75 1.35 0.10 -1.78
N THR A 76 0.90 -1.07 -1.33
CA THR A 76 0.81 -1.40 0.08
C THR A 76 2.05 -2.20 0.45
N GLU A 77 2.80 -1.73 1.44
CA GLU A 77 3.93 -2.43 2.05
C GLU A 77 3.53 -2.88 3.46
N VAL A 78 3.79 -4.15 3.77
CA VAL A 78 3.64 -4.69 5.13
C VAL A 78 5.01 -5.18 5.60
N GLN A 79 5.45 -4.71 6.76
CA GLN A 79 6.72 -5.09 7.38
C GLN A 79 6.51 -5.67 8.77
N ALA A 80 7.22 -6.76 9.07
CA ALA A 80 7.28 -7.36 10.40
C ALA A 80 8.73 -7.60 10.81
N ALA A 81 9.02 -7.41 12.11
CA ALA A 81 10.34 -7.67 12.68
C ALA A 81 10.21 -8.40 14.02
N GLU A 82 11.09 -9.38 14.26
CA GLU A 82 11.21 -10.10 15.53
C GLU A 82 12.67 -10.11 16.01
N ASN A 83 12.87 -9.75 17.27
CA ASN A 83 14.17 -9.88 17.93
C ASN A 83 14.32 -11.31 18.49
N VAL A 84 15.36 -12.02 18.05
CA VAL A 84 15.69 -13.37 18.51
C VAL A 84 16.89 -13.31 19.45
N ASP A 85 16.67 -13.56 20.75
CA ASP A 85 17.74 -13.75 21.73
C ASP A 85 17.62 -15.14 22.37
N GLN A 86 18.43 -16.09 21.89
CA GLN A 86 18.37 -17.47 22.34
C GLN A 86 19.76 -18.07 22.55
N THR A 87 19.89 -18.84 23.63
CA THR A 87 21.11 -19.60 23.93
C THR A 87 20.89 -21.07 23.62
N LEU A 88 21.75 -21.66 22.79
CA LEU A 88 21.75 -23.09 22.47
C LEU A 88 22.94 -23.77 23.13
N GLU A 89 22.73 -24.98 23.65
CA GLU A 89 23.76 -25.80 24.30
C GLU A 89 23.84 -27.20 23.69
N GLY A 90 25.06 -27.71 23.56
CA GLY A 90 25.29 -29.02 22.92
C GLY A 90 26.74 -29.46 22.92
N TRP A 91 26.98 -30.66 22.41
CA TRP A 91 28.29 -31.31 22.47
C TRP A 91 29.05 -31.27 21.14
N ALA A 92 28.38 -30.88 20.07
CA ALA A 92 28.94 -30.71 18.73
C ALA A 92 28.72 -29.26 18.26
N PRO A 93 29.78 -28.46 18.07
CA PRO A 93 29.66 -27.05 17.70
C PRO A 93 28.99 -26.85 16.34
N ASP A 94 29.38 -27.63 15.33
CA ASP A 94 28.79 -27.54 13.97
C ASP A 94 27.28 -27.79 14.00
N ALA A 95 26.83 -28.75 14.80
CA ALA A 95 25.41 -29.05 14.97
C ALA A 95 24.65 -27.96 15.76
N LEU A 96 25.34 -27.20 16.62
CA LEU A 96 24.72 -26.04 17.30
C LEU A 96 24.55 -24.87 16.34
N GLU A 97 25.55 -24.59 15.51
CA GLU A 97 25.47 -23.55 14.49
C GLU A 97 24.33 -23.82 13.50
N GLU A 98 24.21 -25.08 13.03
CA GLU A 98 23.13 -25.47 12.12
C GLU A 98 21.75 -25.29 12.77
N ARG A 99 21.59 -25.71 14.02
CA ARG A 99 20.34 -25.49 14.77
C ARG A 99 20.04 -24.00 14.98
N GLY A 100 21.06 -23.17 15.06
CA GLY A 100 20.89 -21.72 15.13
C GLY A 100 20.38 -21.13 13.83
N LYS A 101 20.92 -21.57 12.70
CA LYS A 101 20.41 -21.18 11.37
C LYS A 101 18.98 -21.65 11.14
N GLU A 102 18.69 -22.93 11.41
CA GLU A 102 17.34 -23.48 11.31
C GLU A 102 16.33 -22.71 12.18
N LEU A 103 16.76 -22.24 13.36
CA LEU A 103 15.92 -21.42 14.23
C LEU A 103 15.56 -20.09 13.55
N LEU A 104 16.55 -19.37 13.04
CA LEU A 104 16.34 -18.08 12.36
C LEU A 104 15.48 -18.26 11.11
N GLU A 105 15.76 -19.27 10.28
CA GLU A 105 14.98 -19.58 9.07
C GLU A 105 13.52 -19.91 9.39
N ARG A 106 13.25 -20.68 10.45
CA ARG A 106 11.87 -20.95 10.87
C ARG A 106 11.13 -19.72 11.36
N ARG A 107 11.85 -18.80 12.05
CA ARG A 107 11.27 -17.53 12.50
C ARG A 107 10.95 -16.64 11.31
N GLU A 108 11.85 -16.57 10.34
CA GLU A 108 11.63 -15.85 9.08
C GLU A 108 10.43 -16.39 8.32
N GLN A 109 10.32 -17.71 8.13
CA GLN A 109 9.18 -18.34 7.48
C GLN A 109 7.86 -18.04 8.20
N PHE A 110 7.85 -18.15 9.53
CA PHE A 110 6.66 -17.83 10.32
C PHE A 110 6.23 -16.36 10.17
N LEU A 111 7.19 -15.43 10.22
CA LEU A 111 6.90 -14.01 10.00
C LEU A 111 6.42 -13.73 8.57
N ALA A 112 6.98 -14.41 7.57
CA ALA A 112 6.53 -14.31 6.19
C ALA A 112 5.07 -14.75 6.04
N GLU A 113 4.73 -15.92 6.57
CA GLU A 113 3.35 -16.42 6.55
C GLU A 113 2.38 -15.44 7.24
N GLN A 114 2.77 -14.86 8.37
CA GLN A 114 1.96 -13.85 9.06
C GLN A 114 1.80 -12.57 8.24
N THR A 115 2.86 -12.09 7.61
CA THR A 115 2.87 -10.86 6.82
C THR A 115 1.98 -11.01 5.58
N THR A 116 2.12 -12.12 4.86
CA THR A 116 1.27 -12.45 3.71
C THR A 116 -0.18 -12.65 4.13
N SER A 117 -0.46 -13.38 5.22
CA SER A 117 -1.83 -13.58 5.71
C SER A 117 -2.50 -12.24 6.05
N HIS A 118 -1.76 -11.33 6.69
CA HIS A 118 -2.28 -10.00 7.02
C HIS A 118 -2.57 -9.16 5.76
N LEU A 119 -1.72 -9.25 4.75
CA LEU A 119 -1.92 -8.59 3.47
C LEU A 119 -3.15 -9.14 2.73
N GLU A 120 -3.38 -10.46 2.79
CA GLU A 120 -4.54 -11.14 2.21
C GLU A 120 -5.84 -10.81 2.93
N GLU A 121 -5.84 -10.86 4.27
CA GLU A 121 -7.02 -10.56 5.10
C GLU A 121 -7.52 -9.13 4.91
N SER A 122 -6.60 -8.17 4.77
CA SER A 122 -6.94 -6.76 4.53
C SER A 122 -7.35 -6.46 3.08
N ASN A 123 -7.05 -7.34 2.11
CA ASN A 123 -7.09 -7.03 0.68
C ASN A 123 -8.42 -6.39 0.22
N GLN A 124 -9.56 -6.93 0.65
CA GLN A 124 -10.86 -6.39 0.24
C GLN A 124 -11.07 -4.95 0.73
N GLU A 125 -10.78 -4.67 2.00
CA GLU A 125 -10.91 -3.33 2.58
C GLU A 125 -9.98 -2.33 1.89
N ARG A 126 -8.73 -2.76 1.59
CA ARG A 126 -7.75 -1.93 0.88
C ARG A 126 -8.20 -1.63 -0.55
N ARG A 127 -8.77 -2.63 -1.22
CA ARG A 127 -9.33 -2.47 -2.57
C ARG A 127 -10.47 -1.46 -2.57
N ASP A 128 -11.40 -1.58 -1.64
CA ASP A 128 -12.55 -0.67 -1.54
C ASP A 128 -12.10 0.77 -1.24
N ALA A 129 -11.09 0.95 -0.38
CA ALA A 129 -10.49 2.26 -0.11
C ALA A 129 -9.83 2.85 -1.37
N CYS A 130 -9.01 2.07 -2.06
CA CYS A 130 -8.36 2.46 -3.32
C CYS A 130 -9.39 2.84 -4.40
N GLU A 131 -10.41 2.01 -4.61
CA GLU A 131 -11.50 2.29 -5.55
C GLU A 131 -12.23 3.60 -5.18
N GLY A 132 -12.46 3.86 -3.90
CA GLY A 132 -13.04 5.11 -3.41
C GLY A 132 -12.24 6.35 -3.80
N TRP A 133 -10.92 6.34 -3.59
CA TRP A 133 -10.06 7.46 -3.99
C TRP A 133 -10.01 7.65 -5.50
N VAL A 134 -9.94 6.56 -6.27
CA VAL A 134 -9.92 6.61 -7.73
C VAL A 134 -11.23 7.16 -8.30
N VAL A 135 -12.37 6.77 -7.75
CA VAL A 135 -13.68 7.29 -8.15
C VAL A 135 -13.79 8.80 -7.89
N GLU A 136 -13.34 9.26 -6.72
CA GLU A 136 -13.31 10.68 -6.38
C GLU A 136 -12.40 11.47 -7.33
N ALA A 137 -11.16 10.99 -7.57
CA ALA A 137 -10.23 11.60 -8.50
C ALA A 137 -10.78 11.64 -9.93
N THR A 138 -11.44 10.55 -10.36
CA THR A 138 -12.14 10.47 -11.66
C THR A 138 -13.26 11.49 -11.77
N GLY A 139 -14.08 11.66 -10.74
CA GLY A 139 -15.12 12.67 -10.70
C GLY A 139 -14.56 14.08 -10.87
N ARG A 140 -13.47 14.41 -10.18
CA ARG A 140 -12.77 15.70 -10.31
C ARG A 140 -12.16 15.89 -11.69
N ALA A 141 -11.53 14.85 -12.24
CA ALA A 141 -10.95 14.86 -13.57
C ALA A 141 -12.00 15.13 -14.66
N ILE A 142 -13.16 14.49 -14.58
CA ILE A 142 -14.27 14.69 -15.53
C ILE A 142 -14.81 16.13 -15.43
N LYS A 143 -14.97 16.68 -14.22
CA LYS A 143 -15.39 18.08 -14.02
C LYS A 143 -14.39 19.06 -14.63
N ALA A 144 -13.10 18.88 -14.35
CA ALA A 144 -12.03 19.71 -14.92
C ALA A 144 -11.95 19.59 -16.45
N ALA A 145 -12.21 18.40 -17.02
CA ALA A 145 -12.29 18.22 -18.46
C ALA A 145 -13.53 18.93 -19.05
N ALA A 146 -14.68 18.87 -18.38
CA ALA A 146 -15.90 19.55 -18.82
C ALA A 146 -15.74 21.07 -18.86
N GLU A 147 -15.11 21.67 -17.85
CA GLU A 147 -14.81 23.12 -17.81
C GLU A 147 -13.87 23.57 -18.94
N ARG A 148 -13.01 22.67 -19.43
CA ARG A 148 -12.15 22.93 -20.61
C ARG A 148 -12.93 22.89 -21.93
N LEU A 149 -14.02 22.11 -22.00
CA LEU A 149 -14.80 21.92 -23.21
C LEU A 149 -15.84 23.03 -23.45
N GLY A 150 -16.34 23.68 -22.39
CA GLY A 150 -17.32 24.75 -22.52
C GLY A 150 -17.82 25.29 -21.18
N ASP A 151 -18.93 26.01 -21.21
CA ASP A 151 -19.57 26.54 -20.01
C ASP A 151 -20.44 25.47 -19.37
N VAL A 152 -20.04 25.01 -18.18
CA VAL A 152 -20.77 24.00 -17.40
C VAL A 152 -22.08 24.60 -16.89
N GLN A 153 -23.19 24.02 -17.33
CA GLN A 153 -24.55 24.48 -16.99
C GLN A 153 -25.10 23.78 -15.74
N ASP A 154 -24.84 22.48 -15.62
CA ASP A 154 -25.36 21.66 -14.52
C ASP A 154 -24.44 20.47 -14.24
N ILE A 155 -24.34 20.11 -12.95
CA ILE A 155 -23.60 18.93 -12.47
C ILE A 155 -24.55 18.13 -11.58
N HIS A 156 -24.85 16.91 -11.99
CA HIS A 156 -25.64 15.97 -11.21
C HIS A 156 -24.79 14.77 -10.77
N GLU A 157 -24.77 14.51 -9.47
CA GLU A 157 -24.02 13.42 -8.84
C GLU A 157 -24.96 12.48 -8.10
N GLU A 158 -24.86 11.20 -8.40
CA GLU A 158 -25.64 10.14 -7.78
C GLU A 158 -24.69 9.01 -7.35
N ARG A 159 -24.75 8.61 -6.08
CA ARG A 159 -24.13 7.38 -5.56
C ARG A 159 -25.25 6.38 -5.30
N GLY A 160 -25.32 5.34 -6.13
CA GLY A 160 -26.28 4.25 -5.97
C GLY A 160 -25.94 3.35 -4.77
N GLU A 161 -26.95 2.65 -4.23
CA GLU A 161 -26.78 1.65 -3.16
C GLU A 161 -25.90 0.46 -3.58
N ASP A 162 -25.69 0.26 -4.88
CA ASP A 162 -24.82 -0.76 -5.47
C ASP A 162 -23.37 -0.29 -5.66
N GLY A 163 -23.00 0.86 -5.10
CA GLY A 163 -21.66 1.45 -5.22
C GLY A 163 -21.40 2.11 -6.57
N LYS A 164 -22.38 2.15 -7.48
CA LYS A 164 -22.20 2.85 -8.77
C LYS A 164 -22.26 4.35 -8.57
N TYR A 165 -21.18 5.02 -8.97
CA TYR A 165 -21.12 6.47 -9.07
C TYR A 165 -21.55 6.91 -10.47
N ARG A 166 -22.57 7.78 -10.55
CA ARG A 166 -23.00 8.43 -11.79
C ARG A 166 -22.77 9.92 -11.66
N LEU A 167 -21.96 10.44 -12.58
CA LEU A 167 -21.74 11.87 -12.78
C LEU A 167 -22.31 12.26 -14.15
N THR A 168 -23.23 13.22 -14.16
CA THR A 168 -23.77 13.82 -15.39
C THR A 168 -23.41 15.29 -15.38
N ILE A 169 -22.70 15.74 -16.41
CA ILE A 169 -22.33 17.16 -16.58
C ILE A 169 -22.95 17.65 -17.88
N THR A 170 -23.73 18.73 -17.79
CA THR A 170 -24.30 19.42 -18.95
C THR A 170 -23.41 20.61 -19.30
N ILE A 171 -22.95 20.67 -20.55
CA ILE A 171 -22.01 21.69 -21.04
C ILE A 171 -22.64 22.42 -22.22
N GLU A 172 -22.56 23.74 -22.22
CA GLU A 172 -22.79 24.57 -23.40
C GLU A 172 -21.45 24.86 -24.07
N GLU A 173 -21.28 24.44 -25.33
CA GLU A 173 -20.03 24.68 -26.07
C GLU A 173 -19.79 26.19 -26.25
N ARG A 174 -18.59 26.66 -25.90
CA ARG A 174 -18.19 28.04 -26.21
C ARG A 174 -18.01 28.17 -27.72
N GLN A 175 -18.80 29.05 -28.35
CA GLN A 175 -18.66 29.42 -29.76
C GLN A 175 -17.34 30.14 -30.05
#